data_AF-A0AAE6M8N0-F1
#
_entry.id   AF-A0AAE6M8N0-F1
#
_cell.length_a   1.000
_cell.length_b   1.000
_cell.length_c   1.000
_cell.angle_alpha   90.00
_cell.angle_beta   90.00
_cell.angle_gamma   90.00
#
_symmetry.space_group_name_H-M   'P 1'
#
loop_
_entity.id
_entity.type
_entity.pdbx_description
1 polymer ?
#
loop_
_entity_poly.entity_id
_entity_poly.type
_entity_poly.pdbx_seq_one_letter_code
_entity_poly.pdbx_strand_id
1 'polypeptide(L)'
;MKMDLTKKINDLIKAKDASGLMALIKEHGGYIFKTEYLGFTSNHGLMGEYFYSNSFEEAVGKIKEYLSIPLQKKEDGLSMSLILITKFLNGELEYGANLFSKKQTGKGITSTCNLSDCSNFEQIKRGTETLSDDDLLRFKKLIEETLM
;
A
#
# COMPACT_ATOMS: atom_id res chain seq x y z
N MET A 1 0.29 -3.76 -24.20
CA MET A 1 -0.55 -2.89 -23.34
C MET A 1 -0.16 -3.13 -21.91
N LYS A 2 0.20 -2.08 -21.17
CA LYS A 2 0.41 -2.19 -19.72
C LYS A 2 -0.97 -2.38 -19.08
N MET A 3 -1.18 -3.50 -18.40
CA MET A 3 -2.44 -3.80 -17.76
C MET A 3 -2.64 -2.83 -16.58
N ASP A 4 -3.80 -2.19 -16.50
CA ASP A 4 -4.20 -1.44 -15.31
C ASP A 4 -4.54 -2.44 -14.20
N LEU A 5 -3.55 -2.71 -13.35
CA LEU A 5 -3.68 -3.66 -12.25
C LEU A 5 -4.74 -3.22 -11.24
N THR A 6 -4.92 -1.91 -11.07
CA THR A 6 -5.96 -1.34 -10.21
C THR A 6 -7.34 -1.71 -10.71
N LYS A 7 -7.60 -1.51 -12.01
CA LYS A 7 -8.87 -1.92 -12.61
C LYS A 7 -9.11 -3.42 -12.47
N LYS A 8 -8.11 -4.25 -12.80
CA LYS A 8 -8.24 -5.72 -12.73
C LYS A 8 -8.57 -6.20 -11.31
N ILE A 9 -7.86 -5.70 -10.30
CA ILE A 9 -8.13 -6.04 -8.89
C ILE A 9 -9.54 -5.59 -8.48
N ASN A 10 -9.93 -4.35 -8.81
CA ASN A 10 -11.27 -3.85 -8.50
C ASN A 10 -12.38 -4.67 -9.16
N ASP A 11 -12.19 -5.10 -10.41
CA ASP A 11 -13.16 -5.94 -11.11
C ASP A 11 -13.27 -7.34 -10.46
N LEU A 12 -12.15 -7.92 -10.03
CA LEU A 12 -12.14 -9.20 -9.31
C LEU A 12 -12.78 -9.10 -7.92
N ILE A 13 -12.54 -8.01 -7.17
CA ILE A 13 -13.20 -7.74 -5.88
C ILE A 13 -14.72 -7.63 -6.08
N LYS A 14 -15.17 -6.86 -7.08
CA LYS A 14 -16.60 -6.73 -7.42
C LYS A 14 -17.23 -8.08 -7.80
N ALA A 15 -16.49 -8.92 -8.51
CA ALA A 15 -16.92 -10.27 -8.87
C ALA A 15 -16.83 -11.27 -7.71
N LYS A 16 -16.27 -10.87 -6.55
CA LYS A 16 -15.95 -11.74 -5.41
C LYS A 16 -15.07 -12.93 -5.81
N ASP A 17 -14.20 -12.75 -6.80
CA ASP A 17 -13.34 -13.79 -7.34
C ASP A 17 -12.03 -13.88 -6.55
N ALA A 18 -12.12 -14.56 -5.40
CA ALA A 18 -10.95 -14.81 -4.55
C ALA A 18 -9.86 -15.63 -5.27
N SER A 19 -10.25 -16.61 -6.09
CA SER A 19 -9.29 -17.40 -6.87
C SER A 19 -8.52 -16.57 -7.88
N GLY A 20 -9.19 -15.66 -8.59
CA GLY A 20 -8.58 -14.75 -9.54
C GLY A 20 -7.63 -13.77 -8.88
N LEU A 21 -7.99 -13.22 -7.71
CA LEU A 21 -7.10 -12.37 -6.92
C LEU A 21 -5.83 -13.10 -6.49
N MET A 22 -5.97 -14.34 -6.01
CA MET A 22 -4.82 -15.17 -5.62
C MET A 22 -3.94 -15.55 -6.81
N ALA A 23 -4.53 -15.89 -7.95
CA ALA A 23 -3.80 -16.17 -9.18
C ALA A 23 -3.03 -14.95 -9.68
N LEU A 24 -3.63 -13.76 -9.60
CA LEU A 24 -3.00 -12.51 -10.00
C LEU A 24 -1.79 -12.15 -9.12
N ILE A 25 -1.90 -12.33 -7.80
CA ILE A 25 -0.76 -12.13 -6.89
C ILE A 25 0.38 -13.09 -7.25
N LYS A 26 0.06 -14.37 -7.49
CA LYS A 26 1.06 -15.38 -7.86
C LYS A 26 1.73 -15.08 -9.21
N GLU A 27 0.96 -14.60 -10.19
CA GLU A 27 1.45 -14.14 -11.51
C GLU A 27 2.51 -13.03 -11.35
N HIS A 28 2.40 -12.22 -10.30
CA HIS A 28 3.30 -11.10 -10.00
C HIS A 28 4.35 -11.41 -8.93
N GLY A 29 4.71 -12.69 -8.73
CA GLY A 29 5.77 -13.08 -7.81
C GLY A 29 5.32 -13.25 -6.35
N GLY A 30 4.02 -13.33 -6.11
CA GLY A 30 3.48 -13.58 -4.77
C GLY A 30 3.22 -12.31 -3.95
N TYR A 31 3.36 -11.13 -4.53
CA TYR A 31 2.94 -9.87 -3.90
C TYR A 31 2.57 -8.78 -4.91
N ILE A 32 1.82 -7.78 -4.44
CA ILE A 32 1.45 -6.57 -5.17
C ILE A 32 1.57 -5.39 -4.22
N PHE A 33 2.03 -4.24 -4.71
CA PHE A 33 2.00 -2.99 -3.94
C PHE A 33 0.63 -2.34 -4.03
N LYS A 34 0.09 -1.93 -2.89
CA LYS A 34 -1.06 -1.05 -2.76
C LYS A 34 -0.60 0.28 -2.19
N THR A 35 -0.95 1.35 -2.88
CA THR A 35 -0.83 2.72 -2.40
C THR A 35 -2.22 3.21 -2.07
N GLU A 36 -2.40 3.68 -0.85
CA GLU A 36 -3.68 4.07 -0.29
C GLU A 36 -3.64 5.54 0.16
N TYR A 37 -4.72 6.27 -0.14
CA TYR A 37 -5.01 7.60 0.38
C TYR A 37 -6.40 7.59 0.99
N LEU A 38 -6.51 7.88 2.28
CA LEU A 38 -7.77 7.92 3.02
C LEU A 38 -7.94 9.28 3.69
N GLY A 39 -9.01 9.99 3.34
CA GLY A 39 -9.51 11.11 4.15
C GLY A 39 -10.46 10.60 5.23
N PHE A 40 -10.33 11.09 6.46
CA PHE A 40 -11.21 10.71 7.57
C PHE A 40 -11.65 11.91 8.39
N THR A 41 -12.81 11.75 9.01
CA THR A 41 -13.35 12.63 10.06
C THR A 41 -13.34 11.87 11.39
N SER A 42 -13.58 12.57 12.49
CA SER A 42 -13.75 12.00 13.83
C SER A 42 -14.84 10.95 13.90
N ASN A 43 -15.78 10.96 12.94
CA ASN A 43 -16.97 10.13 12.96
C ASN A 43 -16.95 9.00 11.91
N HIS A 44 -16.34 9.20 10.73
CA HIS A 44 -16.28 8.19 9.65
C HIS A 44 -15.09 8.43 8.69
N GLY A 45 -14.68 7.38 7.96
CA GLY A 45 -13.84 7.52 6.75
C GLY A 45 -14.65 8.15 5.61
N LEU A 46 -14.12 9.19 4.95
CA LEU A 46 -14.84 9.98 3.97
C LEU A 46 -14.63 9.50 2.53
N MET A 47 -13.39 9.15 2.17
CA MET A 47 -13.06 8.72 0.80
C MET A 47 -11.69 8.03 0.79
N GLY A 48 -11.60 6.88 0.10
CA GLY A 48 -10.37 6.17 -0.13
C GLY A 48 -10.05 6.03 -1.60
N GLU A 49 -8.85 6.44 -2.02
CA GLU A 49 -8.29 6.07 -3.32
C GLU A 49 -7.26 4.97 -3.13
N TYR A 50 -7.34 3.95 -3.98
CA TYR A 50 -6.41 2.83 -4.00
C TYR A 50 -5.76 2.73 -5.37
N PHE A 51 -4.45 2.57 -5.37
CA PHE A 51 -3.66 2.27 -6.54
C PHE A 51 -2.89 0.98 -6.29
N TYR A 52 -2.97 0.06 -7.25
CA TYR A 52 -2.24 -1.20 -7.22
C TYR A 52 -1.20 -1.23 -8.33
N SER A 53 0.02 -1.65 -8.00
CA SER A 53 1.10 -1.86 -8.96
C SER A 53 2.00 -3.03 -8.55
N ASN A 54 2.62 -3.68 -9.54
CA ASN A 54 3.69 -4.64 -9.32
C ASN A 54 5.09 -3.99 -9.37
N SER A 55 5.18 -2.68 -9.56
CA SER A 55 6.42 -1.89 -9.48
C SER A 55 6.45 -1.08 -8.20
N PHE A 56 7.53 -1.22 -7.46
CA PHE A 56 7.78 -0.43 -6.26
C PHE A 56 7.93 1.06 -6.60
N GLU A 57 8.64 1.38 -7.67
CA GLU A 57 8.88 2.75 -8.12
C GLU A 57 7.57 3.46 -8.49
N GLU A 58 6.64 2.78 -9.15
CA GLU A 58 5.30 3.33 -9.42
C GLU A 58 4.50 3.56 -8.14
N ALA A 59 4.53 2.60 -7.22
CA ALA A 59 3.81 2.71 -5.96
C ALA A 59 4.34 3.89 -5.11
N VAL A 60 5.66 4.07 -5.04
CA VAL A 60 6.31 5.23 -4.39
C VAL A 60 5.96 6.53 -5.11
N GLY A 61 6.01 6.55 -6.44
CA GLY A 61 5.59 7.70 -7.25
C GLY A 61 4.16 8.12 -6.91
N LYS A 62 3.24 7.15 -6.81
CA LYS A 62 1.85 7.41 -6.44
C LYS A 62 1.70 7.93 -5.00
N ILE A 63 2.48 7.41 -4.05
CA ILE A 63 2.47 7.96 -2.68
C ILE A 63 2.91 9.41 -2.70
N LYS A 64 3.95 9.78 -3.45
CA LYS A 64 4.39 11.18 -3.56
C LYS A 64 3.29 12.10 -4.10
N GLU A 65 2.55 11.64 -5.11
CA GLU A 65 1.38 12.37 -5.60
C GLU A 65 0.38 12.60 -4.47
N TYR A 66 0.03 11.56 -3.70
CA TYR A 66 -0.90 11.69 -2.57
C TYR A 66 -0.37 12.59 -1.45
N LEU A 67 0.93 12.55 -1.16
CA LEU A 67 1.56 13.41 -0.16
C LEU A 67 1.52 14.90 -0.51
N SER A 68 1.33 15.23 -1.79
CA SER A 68 1.17 16.62 -2.24
C SER A 68 -0.24 17.17 -2.01
N ILE A 69 -1.21 16.32 -1.67
CA ILE A 69 -2.60 16.70 -1.45
C ILE A 69 -2.73 17.36 -0.07
N PRO A 70 -3.19 18.62 0.02
CA PRO A 70 -3.37 19.29 1.30
C PRO A 70 -4.60 18.77 2.03
N LEU A 71 -4.53 18.75 3.37
CA LEU A 71 -5.68 18.48 4.24
C LEU A 71 -6.83 19.44 3.91
N GLN A 72 -7.98 18.90 3.55
CA GLN A 72 -9.16 19.68 3.22
C GLN A 72 -9.89 20.13 4.49
N LYS A 73 -10.59 21.26 4.45
CA LYS A 73 -11.34 21.81 5.61
C LYS A 73 -12.39 20.85 6.20
N LYS A 74 -12.88 19.90 5.39
CA LYS A 74 -13.89 18.91 5.79
C LYS A 74 -13.30 17.65 6.43
N GLU A 75 -11.97 17.51 6.44
CA GLU A 75 -11.25 16.34 6.93
C GLU A 75 -10.61 16.65 8.28
N ASP A 76 -10.69 15.72 9.23
CA ASP A 76 -9.92 15.81 10.48
C ASP A 76 -8.50 15.24 10.30
N GLY A 77 -8.31 14.40 9.29
CA GLY A 77 -7.00 13.97 8.87
C GLY A 77 -6.98 13.19 7.56
N LEU A 78 -5.74 12.99 7.10
CA LEU A 78 -5.37 12.17 5.95
C LEU A 78 -4.46 11.04 6.40
N SER A 79 -4.65 9.86 5.84
CA SER A 79 -3.75 8.72 5.98
C SER A 79 -3.27 8.30 4.60
N MET A 80 -1.97 8.14 4.43
CA MET A 80 -1.35 7.65 3.20
C MET A 80 -0.47 6.45 3.54
N SER A 81 -0.64 5.35 2.83
CA SER A 81 0.05 4.10 3.15
C SER A 81 0.56 3.41 1.90
N LEU A 82 1.81 2.95 1.95
CA LEU A 82 2.35 1.98 1.00
C LEU A 82 2.32 0.61 1.66
N ILE A 83 1.60 -0.32 1.05
CA ILE A 83 1.30 -1.63 1.60
C ILE A 83 1.75 -2.69 0.60
N LEU A 84 2.38 -3.74 1.09
CA LEU A 84 2.68 -4.94 0.31
C LEU A 84 1.61 -5.98 0.59
N ILE A 85 0.77 -6.26 -0.40
CA ILE A 85 -0.33 -7.23 -0.32
C ILE A 85 0.18 -8.59 -0.79
N THR A 86 -0.03 -9.62 0.02
CA THR A 86 0.38 -11.01 -0.26
C THR A 86 -0.81 -11.93 -0.45
N LYS A 87 -2.00 -11.53 0.03
CA LYS A 87 -3.20 -12.34 -0.07
C LYS A 87 -4.46 -11.49 0.01
N PHE A 88 -5.54 -11.96 -0.62
CA PHE A 88 -6.90 -11.54 -0.33
C PHE A 88 -7.64 -12.70 0.37
N LEU A 89 -8.24 -12.42 1.52
CA LEU A 89 -9.09 -13.33 2.29
C LEU A 89 -10.55 -13.00 1.97
N ASN A 90 -11.33 -14.03 1.65
CA ASN A 90 -12.75 -13.92 1.29
C ASN A 90 -13.04 -12.93 0.14
N GLY A 91 -12.04 -12.62 -0.71
CA GLY A 91 -12.18 -11.71 -1.85
C GLY A 91 -12.19 -10.22 -1.51
N GLU A 92 -12.10 -9.84 -0.24
CA GLU A 92 -12.21 -8.44 0.21
C GLU A 92 -11.17 -8.06 1.27
N LEU A 93 -10.85 -8.97 2.20
CA LEU A 93 -9.92 -8.67 3.29
C LEU A 93 -8.48 -8.84 2.81
N GLU A 94 -7.75 -7.75 2.71
CA GLU A 94 -6.35 -7.74 2.34
C GLU A 94 -5.47 -8.25 3.50
N TYR A 95 -4.52 -9.13 3.19
CA TYR A 95 -3.43 -9.49 4.10
C TYR A 95 -2.12 -9.03 3.49
N GLY A 96 -1.35 -8.30 4.28
CA GLY A 96 -0.15 -7.63 3.81
C GLY A 96 0.60 -6.94 4.93
N ALA A 97 1.62 -6.20 4.55
CA ALA A 97 2.46 -5.43 5.46
C ALA A 97 2.53 -3.98 5.02
N ASN A 98 2.28 -3.06 5.96
CA ASN A 98 2.53 -1.65 5.71
C ASN A 98 4.03 -1.43 5.63
N LEU A 99 4.55 -0.99 4.48
CA LEU A 99 5.96 -0.62 4.31
C LEU A 99 6.21 0.81 4.77
N PHE A 100 5.26 1.69 4.46
CA PHE A 100 5.28 3.10 4.86
C PHE A 100 3.88 3.55 5.23
N SER A 101 3.79 4.45 6.21
CA SER A 101 2.56 5.16 6.52
C SER A 101 2.85 6.60 6.90
N LYS A 102 1.99 7.52 6.48
CA LYS A 102 1.99 8.91 6.90
C LYS A 102 0.59 9.32 7.28
N LYS A 103 0.47 9.94 8.44
CA LYS A 103 -0.77 10.51 8.96
C LYS A 103 -0.60 12.01 9.10
N GLN A 104 -1.50 12.77 8.50
CA GLN A 104 -1.58 14.22 8.62
C GLN A 104 -2.89 14.60 9.29
N THR A 105 -2.82 15.45 10.29
CA THR A 105 -3.99 15.98 11.00
C THR A 105 -3.79 17.47 11.25
N GLY A 106 -4.83 18.17 11.69
CA GLY A 106 -4.69 19.56 12.15
C GLY A 106 -3.70 19.74 13.32
N LYS A 107 -3.32 18.67 14.02
CA LYS A 107 -2.37 18.70 15.15
C LYS A 107 -0.91 18.46 14.75
N GLY A 108 -0.67 18.01 13.52
CA GLY A 108 0.67 17.67 13.05
C GLY A 108 0.71 16.49 12.08
N ILE A 109 1.93 16.15 11.69
CA ILE A 109 2.24 15.11 10.71
C ILE A 109 3.13 14.06 11.36
N THR A 110 2.85 12.79 11.09
CA THR A 110 3.68 11.65 11.51
C THR A 110 3.94 10.75 10.32
N SER A 111 5.19 10.39 10.08
CA SER A 111 5.62 9.44 9.04
C SER A 111 6.32 8.26 9.70
N THR A 112 6.10 7.05 9.20
CA THR A 112 6.76 5.83 9.67
C THR A 112 7.16 4.97 8.49
N CYS A 113 8.46 4.64 8.40
CA CYS A 113 8.97 3.55 7.57
C CYS A 113 9.03 2.28 8.42
N ASN A 114 8.10 1.35 8.18
CA ASN A 114 7.94 0.15 9.00
C ASN A 114 9.03 -0.91 8.74
N LEU A 115 9.81 -0.74 7.67
CA LEU A 115 11.03 -1.54 7.41
C LEU A 115 12.20 -1.15 8.32
N SER A 116 12.06 -0.09 9.11
CA SER A 116 13.06 0.29 10.13
C SER A 116 13.10 -0.71 11.29
N ASP A 117 12.00 -1.44 11.53
CA ASP A 117 11.89 -2.47 12.54
C ASP A 117 12.21 -3.85 11.94
N CYS A 118 13.25 -4.50 12.47
CA CYS A 118 13.69 -5.83 12.02
C CYS A 118 12.58 -6.90 12.15
N SER A 119 11.63 -6.75 13.07
CA SER A 119 10.53 -7.70 13.23
C SER A 119 9.53 -7.63 12.06
N ASN A 120 9.25 -6.44 11.53
CA ASN A 120 8.38 -6.25 10.37
C ASN A 120 9.05 -6.75 9.09
N PHE A 121 10.37 -6.55 8.95
CA PHE A 121 11.16 -7.06 7.84
C PHE A 121 11.02 -8.59 7.71
N GLU A 122 11.22 -9.32 8.81
CA GLU A 122 11.10 -10.78 8.83
C GLU A 122 9.67 -11.27 8.63
N GLN A 123 8.66 -10.52 9.10
CA GLN A 123 7.25 -10.85 8.84
C GLN A 123 6.89 -10.74 7.36
N ILE A 124 7.36 -9.68 6.68
CA ILE A 124 7.16 -9.50 5.24
C ILE A 124 7.76 -10.69 4.50
N LYS A 125 9.00 -11.04 4.83
CA LYS A 125 9.73 -12.14 4.20
C LYS A 125 9.00 -13.47 4.31
N ARG A 126 8.38 -13.77 5.46
CA ARG A 126 7.56 -14.98 5.63
C ARG A 126 6.30 -14.99 4.78
N GLY A 127 5.77 -13.81 4.44
CA GLY A 127 4.56 -13.65 3.64
C GLY A 127 4.81 -13.62 2.12
N THR A 128 6.05 -13.40 1.68
CA THR A 128 6.40 -13.22 0.27
C THR A 128 7.29 -14.35 -0.23
N GLU A 129 6.89 -15.02 -1.32
CA GLU A 129 7.65 -16.16 -1.85
C GLU A 129 8.93 -15.74 -2.60
N THR A 130 8.99 -14.52 -3.14
CA THR A 130 10.07 -14.10 -4.07
C THR A 130 10.88 -12.88 -3.64
N LEU A 131 10.50 -12.21 -2.54
CA LEU A 131 11.13 -10.95 -2.15
C LEU A 131 12.44 -11.21 -1.40
N SER A 132 13.55 -10.66 -1.91
CA SER A 132 14.88 -10.84 -1.32
C SER A 132 15.18 -9.83 -0.20
N ASP A 133 16.17 -10.14 0.65
CA ASP A 133 16.65 -9.21 1.68
C ASP A 133 17.23 -7.93 1.05
N ASP A 134 17.89 -8.05 -0.10
CA ASP A 134 18.45 -6.91 -0.85
C ASP A 134 17.34 -6.00 -1.38
N ASP A 135 16.24 -6.57 -1.88
CA ASP A 135 15.07 -5.80 -2.34
C ASP A 135 14.42 -5.04 -1.18
N LEU A 136 14.22 -5.70 -0.03
CA LEU A 136 13.67 -5.05 1.15
C LEU A 136 14.57 -3.93 1.67
N LEU A 137 15.89 -4.14 1.67
CA LEU A 137 16.85 -3.10 2.05
C LEU A 137 16.83 -1.93 1.07
N ARG A 138 16.71 -2.22 -0.24
CA ARG A 138 16.54 -1.20 -1.28
C ARG A 138 15.23 -0.42 -1.08
N PHE A 139 14.12 -1.09 -0.79
CA PHE A 139 12.85 -0.43 -0.52
C PHE A 139 12.92 0.47 0.70
N LYS A 140 13.54 0.00 1.79
CA LYS A 140 13.77 0.80 3.00
C LYS A 140 14.51 2.10 2.67
N LYS A 141 15.68 2.00 2.02
CA LYS A 141 16.49 3.16 1.66
C LYS A 141 15.71 4.14 0.79
N LEU A 142 15.01 3.64 -0.23
CA LEU A 142 14.20 4.48 -1.11
C LEU A 142 13.03 5.15 -0.38
N ILE A 143 12.36 4.47 0.56
CA ILE A 143 11.31 5.11 1.37
C ILE A 143 11.90 6.22 2.24
N GLU A 144 13.01 5.94 2.93
CA GLU A 144 13.70 6.92 3.80
C GLU A 144 14.19 8.13 3.01
N GLU A 145 14.76 7.92 1.82
CA GLU A 145 15.28 9.00 0.97
C GLU A 145 14.18 9.84 0.31
N THR A 146 12.99 9.26 0.09
CA THR A 146 12.01 9.87 -0.81
C THR A 146 10.67 10.26 -0.18
N LEU A 147 10.31 9.67 0.96
CA LEU A 147 8.99 9.84 1.60
C LEU A 147 9.08 10.35 3.05
N MET A 148 10.26 10.32 3.66
CA MET A 148 10.53 10.81 5.02
C MET A 148 11.25 12.15 5.01
#